data_AF-A0A9E8N2P6-F1
#
_entry.id   AF-A0A9E8N2P6-F1
#
_cell.length_a   1.000
_cell.length_b   1.000
_cell.length_c   1.000
_cell.angle_alpha   90.00
_cell.angle_beta   90.00
_cell.angle_gamma   90.00
#
_symmetry.space_group_name_H-M   'P 1'
#
loop_
_entity.id
_entity.type
_entity.pdbx_description
1 polymer ?
#
loop_
_entity_poly.entity_id
_entity_poly.type
_entity_poly.pdbx_seq_one_letter_code
_entity_poly.pdbx_strand_id
1 'polypeptide(L)'
;MGENRIERIAHLIKKEVAEMLIREVKDPRIGMVTITGVTVSKDLKIAHIYYSAFGSEKQLQDSAIGLRQATKFIQREIGRRIRMRYTPVIDFQFDHSLEYGSHIDQILKDLSLPKEAEVPEKDAKDESEQPDQKD
;
A
#
# COMPACT_ATOMS: atom_id res chain seq x y z
N MET A 1 5.70 15.59 -15.80
CA MET A 1 5.86 14.26 -16.43
C MET A 1 6.72 13.26 -15.65
N GLY A 2 7.57 13.69 -14.69
CA GLY A 2 8.38 12.75 -13.88
C GLY A 2 7.66 12.07 -12.71
N GLU A 3 6.74 12.76 -12.03
CA GLU A 3 5.99 12.24 -10.86
C GLU A 3 5.20 10.97 -11.19
N ASN A 4 4.49 10.97 -12.32
CA ASN A 4 3.68 9.82 -12.74
C ASN A 4 4.51 8.53 -12.94
N ARG A 5 5.79 8.67 -13.35
CA ARG A 5 6.70 7.51 -13.47
C ARG A 5 7.13 6.99 -12.10
N ILE A 6 7.44 7.88 -11.16
CA ILE A 6 7.83 7.52 -9.80
C ILE A 6 6.67 6.81 -9.10
N GLU A 7 5.47 7.37 -9.18
CA GLU A 7 4.25 6.77 -8.63
C GLU A 7 3.97 5.39 -9.22
N ARG A 8 4.10 5.24 -10.54
CA ARG A 8 3.93 3.94 -11.20
C ARG A 8 4.95 2.91 -10.72
N ILE A 9 6.21 3.31 -10.52
CA ILE A 9 7.24 2.43 -9.97
C ILE A 9 6.93 2.06 -8.52
N ALA A 10 6.53 3.03 -7.70
CA ALA A 10 6.16 2.80 -6.31
C ALA A 10 4.99 1.81 -6.21
N HIS A 11 3.98 1.94 -7.07
CA HIS A 11 2.85 1.01 -7.13
C HIS A 11 3.28 -0.40 -7.53
N LEU A 12 4.14 -0.53 -8.55
CA LEU A 12 4.66 -1.84 -8.97
C LEU A 12 5.48 -2.50 -7.86
N ILE A 13 6.37 -1.74 -7.20
CA ILE A 13 7.14 -2.22 -6.04
C ILE A 13 6.19 -2.69 -4.93
N LYS A 14 5.18 -1.89 -4.58
CA LYS A 14 4.19 -2.25 -3.56
C LYS A 14 3.54 -3.59 -3.85
N LYS A 15 3.07 -3.79 -5.09
CA LYS A 15 2.41 -5.03 -5.52
C LYS A 15 3.33 -6.24 -5.43
N GLU A 16 4.53 -6.13 -6.01
CA GLU A 16 5.50 -7.23 -6.02
C GLU A 16 5.98 -7.60 -4.61
N VAL A 17 6.22 -6.61 -3.76
CA VAL A 17 6.65 -6.84 -2.36
C VAL A 17 5.55 -7.51 -1.55
N ALA A 18 4.30 -7.05 -1.70
CA ALA A 18 3.17 -7.70 -1.04
C ALA A 18 3.01 -9.17 -1.48
N GLU A 19 3.15 -9.47 -2.77
CA GLU A 19 3.07 -10.85 -3.26
C GLU A 19 4.23 -11.71 -2.74
N MET A 20 5.46 -11.19 -2.77
CA MET A 20 6.65 -11.91 -2.27
C MET A 20 6.54 -12.21 -0.77
N LEU A 21 6.04 -11.28 0.04
CA LEU A 21 5.86 -11.50 1.48
C LEU A 21 4.87 -12.64 1.76
N ILE A 22 3.83 -12.79 0.94
CA ILE A 22 2.83 -13.84 1.11
C ILE A 22 3.33 -15.20 0.60
N ARG A 23 4.05 -15.23 -0.53
CA ARG A 23 4.31 -16.48 -1.26
C ARG A 23 5.73 -17.02 -1.14
N GLU A 24 6.71 -16.14 -0.92
CA GLU A 24 8.13 -16.47 -1.14
C GLU A 24 8.98 -16.30 0.12
N VAL A 25 8.63 -15.34 0.97
CA VAL A 25 9.35 -15.12 2.23
C VAL A 25 8.86 -16.12 3.27
N LYS A 26 9.76 -17.02 3.70
CA LYS A 26 9.47 -18.12 4.64
C LYS A 26 10.08 -17.92 6.03
N ASP A 27 10.24 -16.67 6.47
CA ASP A 27 10.78 -16.38 7.80
C ASP A 27 9.66 -16.51 8.85
N PRO A 28 9.74 -17.45 9.82
CA PRO A 28 8.71 -17.65 10.83
C PRO A 28 8.55 -16.46 11.79
N ARG A 29 9.51 -15.53 11.82
CA ARG A 29 9.43 -14.30 12.63
C ARG A 29 8.54 -13.25 12.01
N ILE A 30 8.38 -13.29 10.68
CA ILE A 30 7.48 -12.40 9.96
C ILE A 30 6.08 -12.96 10.16
N GLY A 31 5.33 -12.31 11.07
CA GLY A 31 3.92 -12.62 11.28
C GLY A 31 3.05 -12.08 10.15
N MET A 32 1.82 -11.71 10.49
CA MET A 32 0.92 -11.06 9.54
C MET A 32 1.36 -9.61 9.32
N VAL A 33 2.09 -9.40 8.22
CA VAL A 33 2.59 -8.08 7.79
C VAL A 33 1.84 -7.62 6.55
N THR A 34 1.43 -6.35 6.53
CA THR A 34 0.74 -5.70 5.41
C THR A 34 1.53 -4.50 4.95
N ILE A 35 1.73 -4.35 3.63
CA ILE A 35 2.36 -3.17 3.04
C ILE A 35 1.31 -2.07 2.86
N THR A 36 1.42 -0.99 3.62
CA THR A 36 0.47 0.14 3.59
C THR A 36 0.82 1.13 2.48
N GLY A 37 2.11 1.37 2.23
CA GLY A 37 2.57 2.34 1.24
C GLY A 37 4.00 2.12 0.77
N VAL A 38 4.35 2.73 -0.36
CA VAL A 38 5.71 2.79 -0.86
C VAL A 38 5.99 4.19 -1.39
N THR A 39 7.11 4.78 -1.01
CA THR A 39 7.63 6.01 -1.61
C THR A 39 8.99 5.72 -2.21
N VAL A 40 9.31 6.39 -3.32
CA VAL A 40 10.57 6.21 -4.03
C VAL A 40 11.22 7.58 -4.21
N SER A 41 12.53 7.65 -3.95
CA SER A 41 13.31 8.87 -4.11
C SER A 41 13.26 9.36 -5.57
N LYS A 42 13.43 10.69 -5.77
CA LYS A 42 13.39 11.29 -7.11
C LYS A 42 14.43 10.72 -8.08
N ASP A 43 15.56 10.23 -7.55
CA ASP A 43 16.63 9.59 -8.31
C ASP A 43 16.46 8.06 -8.46
N LEU A 44 15.35 7.50 -7.95
CA LEU A 44 14.99 6.08 -7.98
C LEU A 44 16.00 5.14 -7.30
N LYS A 45 16.85 5.67 -6.42
CA LYS A 45 17.87 4.88 -5.72
C LYS A 45 17.41 4.32 -4.38
N ILE A 46 16.37 4.89 -3.78
CA ILE A 46 15.86 4.47 -2.46
C ILE A 46 14.35 4.28 -2.58
N ALA A 47 13.85 3.17 -2.03
CA ALA A 47 12.44 2.87 -1.88
C ALA A 47 12.13 2.65 -0.40
N HIS A 48 11.33 3.52 0.20
CA HIS A 48 10.81 3.34 1.55
C HIS A 48 9.49 2.57 1.45
N ILE A 49 9.44 1.44 2.14
CA ILE A 49 8.29 0.56 2.16
C ILE A 49 7.69 0.63 3.57
N TYR A 50 6.48 1.19 3.64
CA TYR A 50 5.72 1.30 4.87
C TYR A 50 4.91 0.03 5.09
N TYR A 51 5.00 -0.53 6.30
CA TYR A 51 4.29 -1.73 6.66
C TYR A 51 3.63 -1.61 8.02
N SER A 52 2.50 -2.29 8.17
CA SER A 52 1.88 -2.55 9.47
C SER A 52 2.01 -4.03 9.80
N ALA A 53 2.09 -4.33 11.10
CA ALA A 53 2.12 -5.67 11.63
C ALA A 53 1.25 -5.71 12.89
N PHE A 54 0.64 -6.86 13.16
CA PHE A 54 -0.20 -7.04 14.34
C PHE A 54 0.47 -7.96 15.36
N GLY A 55 0.42 -7.58 16.64
CA GLY A 55 0.92 -8.39 17.75
C GLY A 55 1.45 -7.57 18.91
N SER A 56 2.06 -8.27 19.86
CA SER A 56 2.84 -7.66 20.96
C SER A 56 4.09 -6.95 20.45
N GLU A 57 4.64 -6.05 21.26
CA GLU A 57 5.91 -5.34 20.98
C GLU A 57 7.03 -6.29 20.53
N LYS A 58 7.15 -7.44 21.19
CA LYS A 58 8.12 -8.47 20.82
C LYS A 58 7.89 -9.01 19.40
N GLN A 59 6.64 -9.26 19.02
CA GLN A 59 6.30 -9.76 17.68
C GLN A 59 6.53 -8.70 16.60
N LEU A 60 6.29 -7.42 16.91
CA LEU A 60 6.62 -6.31 16.02
C LEU A 60 8.14 -6.24 15.77
N GLN A 61 8.94 -6.35 16.83
CA GLN A 61 10.40 -6.37 16.73
C GLN A 61 10.92 -7.59 15.96
N ASP A 62 10.36 -8.78 16.22
CA ASP A 62 10.69 -10.01 15.50
C ASP A 62 10.36 -9.87 14.00
N SER A 63 9.20 -9.29 13.66
CA SER A 63 8.80 -9.02 12.27
C SER A 63 9.74 -8.02 11.60
N ALA A 64 10.15 -6.95 12.30
CA ALA A 64 11.11 -5.98 11.79
C ALA A 64 12.48 -6.61 11.51
N ILE A 65 12.93 -7.54 12.37
CA ILE A 65 14.16 -8.31 12.14
C ILE A 65 14.02 -9.19 10.90
N GLY A 66 12.92 -9.94 10.78
CA GLY A 66 12.69 -10.82 9.63
C GLY A 66 12.63 -10.04 8.32
N LEU A 67 11.92 -8.91 8.28
CA LEU A 67 11.84 -8.03 7.11
C LEU A 67 13.23 -7.50 6.70
N ARG A 68 14.06 -7.09 7.67
CA ARG A 68 15.45 -6.66 7.41
C ARG A 68 16.31 -7.78 6.81
N GLN A 69 16.10 -9.03 7.23
CA GLN A 69 16.82 -10.17 6.65
C GLN A 69 16.31 -10.49 5.24
N ALA A 70 15.00 -10.34 5.00
CA ALA A 70 14.39 -10.52 3.69
C ALA A 70 14.72 -9.39 2.69
N THR A 71 15.18 -8.21 3.15
CA THR A 71 15.49 -7.05 2.29
C THR A 71 16.33 -7.41 1.07
N LYS A 72 17.42 -8.16 1.23
CA LYS A 72 18.29 -8.51 0.09
C LYS A 72 17.61 -9.43 -0.92
N PHE A 73 16.80 -10.37 -0.43
CA PHE A 73 16.03 -11.26 -1.28
C PHE A 73 15.00 -10.47 -2.09
N ILE A 74 14.21 -9.63 -1.41
CA ILE A 74 13.18 -8.79 -2.03
C ILE A 74 13.82 -7.82 -3.04
N GLN A 75 14.94 -7.18 -2.68
CA GLN A 75 15.65 -6.28 -3.58
C GLN A 75 16.12 -6.99 -4.85
N ARG A 76 16.69 -8.19 -4.72
CA ARG A 76 17.11 -9.01 -5.86
C ARG A 76 15.92 -9.33 -6.78
N GLU A 77 14.81 -9.76 -6.22
CA GLU A 77 13.63 -10.15 -6.99
C GLU A 77 12.96 -8.94 -7.66
N ILE A 78 12.90 -7.77 -7.00
CA ILE A 78 12.47 -6.52 -7.65
C ILE A 78 13.34 -6.23 -8.88
N GLY A 79 14.67 -6.37 -8.77
CA GLY A 79 15.58 -6.13 -9.89
C GLY A 79 15.36 -7.08 -11.07
N ARG A 80 14.82 -8.28 -10.82
CA ARG A 80 14.49 -9.27 -11.87
C ARG A 80 13.13 -9.01 -12.50
N ARG A 81 12.15 -8.59 -11.71
CA ARG A 81 10.75 -8.43 -12.14
C ARG A 81 10.45 -7.07 -12.75
N ILE A 82 11.08 -6.01 -12.23
CA ILE A 82 10.86 -4.64 -12.67
C ILE A 82 12.07 -4.17 -13.46
N ARG A 83 11.88 -3.92 -14.76
CA ARG A 83 12.96 -3.44 -15.63
C ARG A 83 13.29 -1.97 -15.31
N MET A 84 14.39 -1.76 -14.60
CA MET A 84 14.87 -0.44 -14.17
C MET A 84 16.37 -0.30 -14.42
N ARG A 85 16.85 0.94 -14.59
CA ARG A 85 18.29 1.22 -14.74
C ARG A 85 19.08 0.88 -13.48
N TYR A 86 18.49 1.18 -12.33
CA TYR A 86 19.03 0.87 -11.00
C TYR A 86 17.93 0.25 -10.18
N THR A 87 18.28 -0.79 -9.42
CA THR A 87 17.40 -1.35 -8.40
C THR A 87 17.52 -0.50 -7.14
N PRO A 88 16.43 0.09 -6.63
CA PRO A 88 16.50 0.90 -5.42
C PRO A 88 16.94 0.05 -4.23
N VAL A 89 17.61 0.68 -3.28
CA VAL A 89 17.80 0.14 -1.93
C VAL A 89 16.46 0.19 -1.22
N ILE A 90 16.07 -0.95 -0.65
CA ILE A 90 14.81 -1.08 0.09
C ILE A 90 15.06 -0.76 1.55
N ASP A 91 14.22 0.12 2.09
CA ASP A 91 14.17 0.48 3.49
C ASP A 91 12.76 0.23 4.03
N PHE A 92 12.63 -0.64 5.03
CA PHE A 92 11.33 -0.98 5.64
C PHE A 92 11.07 -0.08 6.85
N GLN A 93 9.93 0.61 6.84
CA GLN A 93 9.50 1.49 7.91
C GLN A 93 8.17 1.04 8.48
N PHE A 94 8.08 0.97 9.81
CA PHE A 94 6.81 0.69 10.46
C PHE A 94 5.87 1.88 10.28
N ASP A 95 4.62 1.58 9.95
CA ASP A 95 3.61 2.59 9.71
C ASP A 95 2.87 2.96 11.00
N HIS A 96 3.29 4.07 11.61
CA HIS A 96 2.65 4.65 12.80
C HIS A 96 1.32 5.35 12.50
N SER A 97 0.94 5.53 11.23
CA SER A 97 -0.26 6.30 10.88
C SER A 97 -1.56 5.62 11.30
N LEU A 98 -1.58 4.29 11.50
CA LEU A 98 -2.76 3.56 11.98
C LEU A 98 -3.12 3.90 13.43
N GLU A 99 -2.12 4.09 14.30
CA GLU A 99 -2.33 4.56 15.67
C GLU A 99 -2.87 5.99 15.68
N TYR A 100 -2.29 6.84 14.82
CA TYR A 100 -2.70 8.23 14.67
C TYR A 100 -4.12 8.38 14.10
N GLY A 101 -4.48 7.57 13.10
CA GLY A 101 -5.83 7.55 12.52
C GLY A 101 -6.90 7.16 13.54
N SER A 102 -6.62 6.14 14.36
CA SER A 102 -7.51 5.74 15.45
C SER A 102 -7.71 6.85 16.48
N HIS A 103 -6.66 7.62 16.76
CA HIS A 103 -6.71 8.77 17.66
C HIS A 103 -7.52 9.93 17.07
N ILE A 104 -7.33 10.24 15.79
CA ILE A 104 -8.16 11.24 15.08
C ILE A 104 -9.62 10.81 15.07
N ASP A 105 -9.92 9.54 14.73
CA ASP A 105 -11.28 9.03 14.69
C ASP A 105 -11.98 9.14 16.06
N GLN A 106 -11.24 8.94 17.16
CA GLN A 106 -11.75 9.16 18.51
C GLN A 106 -12.05 10.65 18.75
N ILE A 107 -11.13 11.55 18.43
CA ILE A 107 -11.34 13.00 18.56
C ILE A 107 -12.53 13.46 17.71
N LEU A 108 -12.67 12.99 16.47
CA LEU A 108 -13.78 13.34 15.58
C LEU A 108 -15.13 12.83 16.11
N LYS A 109 -15.16 11.62 16.71
CA LYS A 109 -16.35 11.08 17.39
C LYS A 109 -16.72 11.90 18.61
N ASP A 110 -15.75 12.27 19.43
CA ASP A 110 -15.96 13.09 20.63
C ASP A 110 -16.48 14.49 20.26
N LEU A 111 -16.07 15.02 19.11
CA LEU A 111 -16.54 16.30 18.56
C LEU A 111 -17.92 16.23 17.88
N SER A 112 -18.55 15.05 17.78
CA SER A 112 -19.89 14.83 17.19
C SER A 112 -20.08 15.49 15.81
N LEU A 113 -19.03 15.52 14.98
CA LEU A 113 -19.13 16.11 13.65
C LEU A 113 -20.09 15.27 12.80
N PRO A 114 -21.12 15.87 12.16
CA PRO A 114 -22.02 15.14 11.29
C PRO A 114 -21.20 14.54 10.16
N LYS A 115 -21.29 13.21 9.96
CA LYS A 115 -20.78 12.56 8.75
C LYS A 115 -21.39 13.28 7.56
N GLU A 116 -20.57 13.87 6.69
CA GLU A 116 -21.03 14.36 5.40
C GLU A 116 -21.81 13.24 4.73
N ALA A 117 -23.07 13.54 4.41
CA ALA A 117 -24.04 12.58 3.93
C ALA A 117 -23.46 11.85 2.71
N GLU A 118 -23.55 10.51 2.75
CA GLU A 118 -23.38 9.68 1.57
C GLU A 118 -24.26 10.27 0.46
N VAL A 119 -23.63 10.78 -0.59
CA VAL A 119 -24.34 11.22 -1.78
C VAL A 119 -24.84 9.93 -2.43
N PRO A 120 -26.15 9.65 -2.47
CA PRO A 120 -26.63 8.44 -3.11
C PRO A 120 -26.23 8.51 -4.59
N GLU A 121 -25.54 7.48 -5.07
CA GLU A 121 -25.31 7.26 -6.49
C GLU A 121 -26.67 7.33 -7.19
N LYS A 122 -26.87 8.38 -7.99
CA LYS A 122 -28.02 8.44 -8.88
C LYS A 122 -27.77 7.41 -9.98
N ASP A 123 -28.47 6.29 -9.90
CA ASP A 123 -28.68 5.37 -10.99
C ASP A 123 -29.14 6.15 -12.24
N ALA A 124 -28.20 6.42 -13.15
CA ALA A 124 -28.52 6.79 -14.52
C ALA A 124 -28.97 5.51 -15.22
N LYS A 125 -30.25 5.16 -15.05
CA LYS A 125 -30.92 4.21 -15.93
C LYS A 125 -31.02 4.86 -17.30
N ASP A 126 -30.13 4.40 -18.15
CA ASP A 126 -30.18 4.44 -19.60
C ASP A 126 -31.49 3.77 -20.06
N GLU A 127 -32.56 4.55 -20.19
CA GLU A 127 -33.74 4.15 -20.98
C GLU A 127 -33.47 4.53 -22.44
N SER A 128 -32.83 3.59 -23.11
CA SER A 128 -32.89 3.44 -24.55
C SER A 128 -34.32 3.04 -24.96
N GLU A 129 -35.13 3.98 -25.45
CA GLU A 129 -36.30 3.68 -26.30
C GLU A 129 -36.39 4.68 -27.48
N GLN A 130 -35.92 4.23 -28.64
CA GLN A 130 -36.61 4.40 -29.93
C GLN A 130 -36.90 2.98 -30.44
N PRO A 131 -37.98 2.67 -31.18
CA PRO A 131 -38.72 3.49 -32.16
C PRO A 131 -40.27 3.38 -31.92
N ASP A 132 -41.25 3.89 -32.67
CA ASP A 132 -41.57 3.79 -34.10
C ASP A 132 -42.91 4.54 -34.37
N GLN A 133 -43.02 5.18 -35.55
CA GLN A 133 -44.17 5.34 -36.48
C GLN A 133 -45.64 5.68 -36.07
N LYS A 134 -46.24 6.50 -36.97
CA LYS A 134 -47.66 6.70 -37.35
C LYS A 134 -48.53 7.53 -36.39
N ASP A 135 -49.37 8.48 -36.83
CA ASP A 135 -50.08 8.72 -38.10
C ASP A 135 -50.05 10.20 -38.54
#